data_AF-A0A2M8NZI9-F1
#
_entry.id   AF-A0A2M8NZI9-F1
#
_cell.length_a   1.000
_cell.length_b   1.000
_cell.length_c   1.000
_cell.angle_alpha   90.00
_cell.angle_beta   90.00
_cell.angle_gamma   90.00
#
_symmetry.space_group_name_H-M   'P 1'
#
loop_
_entity.id
_entity.type
_entity.pdbx_description
1 polymer ?
#
loop_
_entity_poly.entity_id
_entity_poly.type
_entity_poly.pdbx_seq_one_letter_code
_entity_poly.pdbx_strand_id
1 'polypeptide(L)'
;MLNADQGREFATQCKDLVLSPLAFIMWKDRADAFEAFYKDRGGITFDNLEDALGEPKNRRWSEFGGDPNWGLLKVGYTNPNESNGGFMFLMALTHAYLDRTAAATVAELSDPKFTEYARRIARAISIAPINSSGILMDTMMRQGPATYDLVILHEALAIENAQIALDRHGVPLRVIYPKYNLYSEHPMCLIDHPSFTPQQREAAKLYQDFLLSREMQELARVYGYRPSDTSVPIFVEGSPFNDPAIRAMGVSNQIGQTLVQPDGNTLKQLLTIWNRAIQ
;
A
#
# COMPACT_ATOMS: atom_id res chain seq x y z
N MET A 1 16.76 -12.76 -9.20
CA MET A 1 18.09 -12.42 -9.78
C MET A 1 18.95 -11.75 -8.71
N LEU A 2 19.26 -12.45 -7.63
CA LEU A 2 20.26 -12.02 -6.64
C LEU A 2 21.23 -13.18 -6.51
N ASN A 3 22.09 -13.35 -7.52
CA ASN A 3 23.19 -14.30 -7.42
C ASN A 3 24.28 -13.65 -6.58
N ALA A 4 24.42 -14.17 -5.36
CA ALA A 4 25.48 -13.88 -4.40
C ALA A 4 26.84 -14.47 -4.85
N ASP A 5 27.17 -14.39 -6.14
CA ASP A 5 28.25 -15.20 -6.71
C ASP A 5 29.65 -14.57 -6.59
N GLN A 6 29.80 -13.39 -5.96
CA GLN A 6 31.13 -12.76 -5.77
C GLN A 6 31.34 -11.99 -4.45
N GLY A 7 30.45 -12.05 -3.46
CA GLY A 7 30.60 -11.27 -2.22
C GLY A 7 30.63 -9.74 -2.43
N ARG A 8 30.35 -9.27 -3.66
CA ARG A 8 30.16 -7.86 -4.02
C ARG A 8 28.68 -7.54 -4.05
N GLU A 9 28.34 -6.36 -3.54
CA GLU A 9 26.99 -5.83 -3.67
C GLU A 9 26.72 -5.49 -5.15
N PHE A 10 25.80 -6.21 -5.78
CA PHE A 10 25.52 -6.07 -7.22
C PHE A 10 24.80 -4.77 -7.55
N ALA A 11 23.85 -4.38 -6.70
CA ALA A 11 23.18 -3.09 -6.76
C ALA A 11 23.85 -2.15 -5.76
N THR A 12 24.27 -0.98 -6.23
CA THR A 12 25.03 0.01 -5.46
C THR A 12 24.39 1.39 -5.62
N GLN A 13 24.65 2.30 -4.69
CA GLN A 13 24.16 3.70 -4.78
C GLN A 13 22.66 3.78 -5.10
N CYS A 14 21.85 2.91 -4.49
CA CYS A 14 20.40 2.94 -4.63
C CYS A 14 19.86 4.27 -4.10
N LYS A 15 19.02 4.93 -4.88
CA LYS A 15 18.34 6.16 -4.50
C LYS A 15 16.86 6.02 -4.87
N ASP A 16 15.99 6.30 -3.92
CA ASP A 16 14.54 6.36 -4.17
C ASP A 16 14.23 7.52 -5.10
N LEU A 17 13.46 7.25 -6.15
CA LEU A 17 13.05 8.30 -7.09
C LEU A 17 11.75 8.95 -6.66
N VAL A 18 10.80 8.14 -6.19
CA VAL A 18 9.47 8.56 -5.80
C VAL A 18 8.92 7.63 -4.72
N LEU A 19 7.96 8.15 -3.96
CA LEU A 19 7.35 7.50 -2.81
C LEU A 19 5.82 7.47 -2.96
N SER A 20 5.20 6.39 -2.50
CA SER A 20 3.75 6.31 -2.36
C SER A 20 3.36 5.52 -1.10
N PRO A 21 2.74 6.14 -0.09
CA PRO A 21 2.37 5.45 1.16
C PRO A 21 1.31 4.36 0.93
N LEU A 22 1.25 3.34 1.81
CA LEU A 22 0.13 2.41 1.83
C LEU A 22 -1.15 3.16 2.20
N ALA A 23 -2.26 2.80 1.58
CA ALA A 23 -3.58 3.31 1.91
C ALA A 23 -4.65 2.21 1.82
N PHE A 24 -5.67 2.36 2.65
CA PHE A 24 -6.99 1.83 2.37
C PHE A 24 -7.64 2.74 1.32
N ILE A 25 -7.98 2.17 0.16
CA ILE A 25 -8.65 2.86 -0.93
C ILE A 25 -10.06 2.27 -1.03
N MET A 26 -11.07 3.07 -0.71
CA MET A 26 -12.46 2.62 -0.59
C MET A 26 -13.38 3.53 -1.39
N TRP A 27 -14.50 3.03 -1.91
CA TRP A 27 -15.53 3.93 -2.45
C TRP A 27 -16.08 4.83 -1.35
N LYS A 28 -16.27 6.12 -1.64
CA LYS A 28 -16.55 7.13 -0.61
C LYS A 28 -17.80 6.82 0.21
N ASP A 29 -18.89 6.41 -0.41
CA ASP A 29 -20.16 6.10 0.27
C ASP A 29 -20.05 4.88 1.20
N ARG A 30 -19.26 3.87 0.83
CA ARG A 30 -18.88 2.75 1.71
C ARG A 30 -17.98 3.21 2.84
N ALA A 31 -17.00 4.05 2.55
CA ALA A 31 -16.11 4.60 3.57
C ALA A 31 -16.87 5.42 4.61
N ASP A 32 -17.78 6.29 4.18
CA ASP A 32 -18.60 7.11 5.06
C ASP A 32 -19.45 6.26 6.01
N ALA A 33 -20.08 5.19 5.51
CA ALA A 33 -20.86 4.27 6.34
C ALA A 33 -19.98 3.50 7.35
N PHE A 34 -18.81 3.00 6.90
CA PHE A 34 -17.90 2.25 7.76
C PHE A 34 -17.26 3.15 8.83
N GLU A 35 -16.81 4.35 8.46
CA GLU A 35 -16.26 5.35 9.39
C GLU A 35 -17.31 5.80 10.40
N ALA A 36 -18.58 6.00 9.99
CA ALA A 36 -19.66 6.36 10.90
C ALA A 36 -19.95 5.26 11.93
N PHE A 37 -19.95 3.99 11.50
CA PHE A 37 -20.17 2.85 12.40
C PHE A 37 -19.02 2.68 13.41
N TYR A 38 -17.76 2.82 12.96
CA TYR A 38 -16.57 2.67 13.81
C TYR A 38 -16.00 4.00 14.31
N LYS A 39 -16.81 5.08 14.38
CA LYS A 39 -16.36 6.43 14.74
C LYS A 39 -15.63 6.49 16.10
N ASP A 40 -16.11 5.71 17.08
CA ASP A 40 -15.55 5.65 18.44
C ASP A 40 -14.40 4.64 18.56
N ARG A 41 -14.06 3.96 17.44
CA ARG A 41 -13.00 2.95 17.33
C ARG A 41 -11.95 3.30 16.27
N GLY A 42 -11.87 4.57 15.87
CA GLY A 42 -10.86 5.06 14.92
C GLY A 42 -11.15 4.82 13.44
N GLY A 43 -12.38 4.46 13.07
CA GLY A 43 -12.81 4.35 11.67
C GLY A 43 -12.24 3.14 10.94
N ILE A 44 -11.64 3.34 9.77
CA ILE A 44 -11.11 2.25 8.93
C ILE A 44 -9.71 1.85 9.43
N THR A 45 -9.63 0.69 10.08
CA THR A 45 -8.39 0.11 10.64
C THR A 45 -8.36 -1.40 10.41
N PHE A 46 -7.20 -2.05 10.51
CA PHE A 46 -7.12 -3.51 10.41
C PHE A 46 -7.99 -4.22 11.46
N ASP A 47 -8.03 -3.73 12.70
CA ASP A 47 -8.84 -4.32 13.77
C ASP A 47 -10.35 -4.20 13.49
N ASN A 48 -10.79 -3.08 12.92
CA ASN A 48 -12.20 -2.90 12.57
C ASN A 48 -12.58 -3.69 11.30
N LEU A 49 -11.64 -3.89 10.36
CA LEU A 49 -11.81 -4.83 9.25
C LEU A 49 -11.92 -6.27 9.75
N GLU A 50 -11.08 -6.69 10.72
CA GLU A 50 -11.20 -8.00 11.39
C GLU A 50 -12.55 -8.15 12.08
N ASP A 51 -13.01 -7.12 12.83
CA ASP A 51 -14.30 -7.12 13.51
C ASP A 51 -15.48 -7.24 12.56
N ALA A 52 -15.40 -6.57 11.40
CA ALA A 52 -16.43 -6.57 10.37
C ALA A 52 -16.53 -7.91 9.63
N LEU A 53 -15.38 -8.47 9.26
CA LEU A 53 -15.27 -9.64 8.39
C LEU A 53 -15.16 -10.97 9.17
N GLY A 54 -14.87 -10.93 10.47
CA GLY A 54 -14.64 -12.12 11.28
C GLY A 54 -15.93 -12.92 11.57
N GLU A 55 -15.82 -14.24 11.48
CA GLU A 55 -16.85 -15.17 11.92
C GLU A 55 -17.10 -15.06 13.45
N PRO A 56 -18.35 -15.21 13.92
CA PRO A 56 -19.58 -15.49 13.17
C PRO A 56 -20.29 -14.23 12.64
N LYS A 57 -19.68 -13.04 12.76
CA LYS A 57 -20.36 -11.78 12.46
C LYS A 57 -20.65 -11.63 10.96
N ASN A 58 -19.63 -11.81 10.10
CA ASN A 58 -19.75 -11.66 8.65
C ASN A 58 -20.68 -10.49 8.26
N ARG A 59 -20.38 -9.31 8.79
CA ARG A 59 -21.34 -8.20 8.80
C ARG A 59 -21.70 -7.77 7.39
N ARG A 60 -22.96 -7.39 7.22
CA ARG A 60 -23.49 -6.82 5.97
C ARG A 60 -23.49 -5.30 6.02
N TRP A 61 -23.49 -4.68 4.84
CA TRP A 61 -23.57 -3.23 4.69
C TRP A 61 -24.77 -2.59 5.39
N SER A 62 -25.91 -3.30 5.48
CA SER A 62 -27.08 -2.85 6.23
C SER A 62 -26.82 -2.66 7.74
N GLU A 63 -25.88 -3.42 8.32
CA GLU A 63 -25.52 -3.28 9.74
C GLU A 63 -24.61 -2.06 9.98
N PHE A 64 -23.84 -1.65 8.96
CA PHE A 64 -23.04 -0.42 8.98
C PHE A 64 -23.88 0.84 8.67
N GLY A 65 -25.19 0.70 8.44
CA GLY A 65 -26.05 1.79 7.98
C GLY A 65 -25.89 2.14 6.49
N GLY A 66 -25.20 1.29 5.71
CA GLY A 66 -25.10 1.39 4.26
C GLY A 66 -26.28 0.73 3.53
N ASP A 67 -26.25 0.79 2.20
CA ASP A 67 -27.29 0.17 1.36
C ASP A 67 -27.25 -1.37 1.51
N PRO A 68 -28.39 -2.01 1.85
CA PRO A 68 -28.48 -3.46 1.95
C PRO A 68 -28.05 -4.22 0.68
N ASN A 69 -28.20 -3.60 -0.50
CA ASN A 69 -27.86 -4.21 -1.78
C ASN A 69 -26.35 -4.37 -2.00
N TRP A 70 -25.50 -3.69 -1.22
CA TRP A 70 -24.04 -3.84 -1.32
C TRP A 70 -23.57 -5.21 -0.80
N GLY A 71 -24.35 -5.84 0.08
CA GLY A 71 -24.10 -7.19 0.58
C GLY A 71 -23.04 -7.25 1.67
N LEU A 72 -22.10 -8.19 1.55
CA LEU A 72 -20.95 -8.32 2.46
C LEU A 72 -19.83 -7.38 2.05
N LEU A 73 -19.00 -6.98 3.03
CA LEU A 73 -17.79 -6.20 2.77
C LEU A 73 -16.79 -7.02 1.94
N LYS A 74 -16.32 -6.42 0.83
CA LYS A 74 -15.38 -7.03 -0.13
C LYS A 74 -14.05 -6.30 -0.11
N VAL A 75 -13.04 -6.93 0.50
CA VAL A 75 -11.69 -6.38 0.59
C VAL A 75 -10.77 -7.02 -0.44
N GLY A 76 -10.01 -6.21 -1.17
CA GLY A 76 -8.97 -6.64 -2.09
C GLY A 76 -7.57 -6.30 -1.59
N TYR A 77 -6.64 -7.22 -1.77
CA TYR A 77 -5.21 -7.00 -1.57
C TYR A 77 -4.44 -7.82 -2.60
N THR A 78 -3.14 -7.57 -2.73
CA THR A 78 -2.28 -8.33 -3.65
C THR A 78 -1.42 -9.36 -2.93
N ASN A 79 -0.98 -10.41 -3.63
CA ASN A 79 -0.15 -11.46 -3.04
C ASN A 79 1.17 -10.87 -2.50
N PRO A 80 1.48 -10.98 -1.19
CA PRO A 80 2.70 -10.42 -0.61
C PRO A 80 4.02 -10.98 -1.18
N ASN A 81 3.98 -12.14 -1.84
CA ASN A 81 5.16 -12.73 -2.48
C ASN A 81 5.41 -12.19 -3.89
N GLU A 82 4.42 -11.57 -4.51
CA GLU A 82 4.44 -11.23 -5.94
C GLU A 82 4.26 -9.73 -6.21
N SER A 83 3.71 -8.98 -5.24
CA SER A 83 3.41 -7.57 -5.38
C SER A 83 3.91 -6.76 -4.18
N ASN A 84 4.55 -5.62 -4.47
CA ASN A 84 4.98 -4.67 -3.44
C ASN A 84 3.80 -4.17 -2.57
N GLY A 85 2.62 -3.93 -3.16
CA GLY A 85 1.43 -3.53 -2.39
C GLY A 85 1.00 -4.60 -1.37
N GLY A 86 1.14 -5.88 -1.73
CA GLY A 86 0.84 -7.00 -0.86
C GLY A 86 1.85 -7.13 0.27
N PHE A 87 3.13 -6.92 -0.05
CA PHE A 87 4.19 -6.89 0.94
C PHE A 87 3.98 -5.75 1.95
N MET A 88 3.63 -4.55 1.46
CA MET A 88 3.32 -3.41 2.31
C MET A 88 2.11 -3.68 3.22
N PHE A 89 1.04 -4.25 2.68
CA PHE A 89 -0.11 -4.69 3.48
C PHE A 89 0.32 -5.63 4.61
N LEU A 90 1.10 -6.66 4.31
CA LEU A 90 1.55 -7.63 5.31
C LEU A 90 2.44 -6.99 6.40
N MET A 91 3.32 -6.07 6.00
CA MET A 91 4.13 -5.28 6.94
C MET A 91 3.25 -4.42 7.85
N ALA A 92 2.34 -3.63 7.28
CA ALA A 92 1.44 -2.78 8.06
C ALA A 92 0.55 -3.61 9.01
N LEU A 93 0.05 -4.76 8.56
CA LEU A 93 -0.73 -5.69 9.36
C LEU A 93 0.07 -6.26 10.54
N THR A 94 1.34 -6.64 10.29
CA THR A 94 2.23 -7.15 11.33
C THR A 94 2.49 -6.10 12.41
N HIS A 95 2.73 -4.85 12.00
CA HIS A 95 2.96 -3.77 12.94
C HIS A 95 1.67 -3.30 13.65
N ALA A 96 0.50 -3.50 13.04
CA ALA A 96 -0.78 -3.34 13.74
C ALA A 96 -0.94 -4.36 14.87
N TYR A 97 -0.57 -5.63 14.66
CA TYR A 97 -0.58 -6.65 15.71
C TYR A 97 0.42 -6.35 16.83
N LEU A 98 1.64 -5.93 16.47
CA LEU A 98 2.70 -5.64 17.45
C LEU A 98 2.52 -4.29 18.16
N ASP A 99 1.63 -3.43 17.65
CA ASP A 99 1.36 -2.08 18.12
C ASP A 99 2.61 -1.19 18.24
N ARG A 100 3.58 -1.33 17.33
CA ARG A 100 4.84 -0.56 17.35
C ARG A 100 5.46 -0.39 15.96
N THR A 101 6.32 0.61 15.79
CA THR A 101 7.06 0.84 14.53
C THR A 101 8.38 0.08 14.44
N ALA A 102 8.97 -0.30 15.56
CA ALA A 102 10.24 -1.04 15.57
C ALA A 102 10.09 -2.38 14.83
N ALA A 103 11.16 -2.84 14.18
CA ALA A 103 11.19 -4.08 13.39
C ALA A 103 10.68 -5.29 14.19
N ALA A 104 9.88 -6.13 13.53
CA ALA A 104 9.50 -7.43 14.05
C ALA A 104 10.74 -8.34 14.18
N THR A 105 10.69 -9.30 15.08
CA THR A 105 11.71 -10.35 15.21
C THR A 105 11.17 -11.70 14.76
N VAL A 106 12.05 -12.61 14.36
CA VAL A 106 11.68 -14.00 14.03
C VAL A 106 10.90 -14.69 15.16
N ALA A 107 11.24 -14.40 16.42
CA ALA A 107 10.58 -14.98 17.59
C ALA A 107 9.13 -14.53 17.71
N GLU A 108 8.85 -13.24 17.53
CA GLU A 108 7.49 -12.69 17.56
C GLU A 108 6.64 -13.21 16.40
N LEU A 109 7.22 -13.31 15.20
CA LEU A 109 6.52 -13.85 14.05
C LEU A 109 6.20 -15.34 14.23
N SER A 110 7.05 -16.08 14.95
CA SER A 110 6.83 -17.50 15.23
C SER A 110 5.85 -17.75 16.38
N ASP A 111 5.34 -16.71 17.04
CA ASP A 111 4.29 -16.83 18.06
C ASP A 111 3.00 -17.40 17.42
N PRO A 112 2.44 -18.49 17.96
CA PRO A 112 1.15 -19.03 17.51
C PRO A 112 0.02 -17.99 17.47
N LYS A 113 0.04 -16.99 18.36
CA LYS A 113 -0.95 -15.90 18.39
C LYS A 113 -0.87 -15.00 17.15
N PHE A 114 0.34 -14.69 16.68
CA PHE A 114 0.51 -13.93 15.45
C PHE A 114 0.04 -14.74 14.23
N THR A 115 0.38 -16.04 14.19
CA THR A 115 -0.07 -16.93 13.11
C THR A 115 -1.61 -17.03 13.08
N GLU A 116 -2.24 -17.10 14.24
CA GLU A 116 -3.70 -17.10 14.35
C GLU A 116 -4.30 -15.77 13.90
N TYR A 117 -3.74 -14.63 14.32
CA TYR A 117 -4.15 -13.30 13.88
C TYR A 117 -4.08 -13.16 12.35
N ALA A 118 -2.93 -13.51 11.76
CA ALA A 118 -2.75 -13.49 10.30
C ALA A 118 -3.78 -14.38 9.59
N ARG A 119 -4.07 -15.57 10.14
CA ARG A 119 -5.07 -16.49 9.60
C ARG A 119 -6.49 -15.92 9.68
N ARG A 120 -6.86 -15.27 10.80
CA ARG A 120 -8.18 -14.66 10.96
C ARG A 120 -8.39 -13.58 9.90
N ILE A 121 -7.44 -12.67 9.74
CA ILE A 121 -7.49 -11.63 8.70
C ILE A 121 -7.54 -12.24 7.31
N ALA A 122 -6.68 -13.21 7.00
CA ALA A 122 -6.65 -13.85 5.69
C ALA A 122 -7.97 -14.55 5.33
N ARG A 123 -8.59 -15.25 6.29
CA ARG A 123 -9.90 -15.89 6.09
C ARG A 123 -11.04 -14.90 5.97
N ALA A 124 -10.94 -13.81 6.71
CA ALA A 124 -11.92 -12.74 6.72
C ALA A 124 -11.94 -12.00 5.36
N ILE A 125 -10.80 -11.93 4.67
CA ILE A 125 -10.72 -11.43 3.30
C ILE A 125 -11.09 -12.56 2.30
N SER A 126 -12.33 -12.53 1.83
CA SER A 126 -12.92 -13.60 1.02
C SER A 126 -12.48 -13.64 -0.45
N ILE A 127 -11.74 -12.64 -0.93
CA ILE A 127 -11.32 -12.54 -2.34
C ILE A 127 -9.85 -12.94 -2.47
N ALA A 128 -9.59 -13.90 -3.34
CA ALA A 128 -8.24 -14.36 -3.63
C ALA A 128 -7.36 -13.19 -4.10
N PRO A 129 -6.11 -13.09 -3.60
CA PRO A 129 -5.24 -11.98 -3.95
C PRO A 129 -4.85 -12.02 -5.43
N ILE A 130 -4.75 -10.84 -6.03
CA ILE A 130 -4.19 -10.64 -7.38
C ILE A 130 -2.68 -10.39 -7.27
N ASN A 131 -1.92 -10.70 -8.32
CA ASN A 131 -0.46 -10.71 -8.26
C ASN A 131 0.19 -9.33 -8.55
N SER A 132 -0.61 -8.27 -8.79
CA SER A 132 -0.10 -6.94 -9.12
C SER A 132 -1.04 -5.84 -8.64
N SER A 133 -0.48 -4.79 -8.04
CA SER A 133 -1.22 -3.59 -7.57
C SER A 133 -1.98 -2.91 -8.70
N GLY A 134 -1.33 -2.75 -9.87
CA GLY A 134 -1.96 -2.13 -11.03
C GLY A 134 -3.12 -2.96 -11.58
N ILE A 135 -2.98 -4.29 -11.62
CA ILE A 135 -4.07 -5.18 -12.06
C ILE A 135 -5.25 -5.14 -11.08
N LEU A 136 -4.99 -5.15 -9.77
CA LEU A 136 -6.05 -5.03 -8.76
C LEU A 136 -6.79 -3.70 -8.88
N MET A 137 -6.06 -2.58 -9.01
CA MET A 137 -6.68 -1.26 -9.16
C MET A 137 -7.50 -1.17 -10.44
N ASP A 138 -6.96 -1.61 -11.58
CA ASP A 138 -7.70 -1.64 -12.86
C ASP A 138 -8.95 -2.54 -12.77
N THR A 139 -8.87 -3.66 -12.04
CA THR A 139 -10.03 -4.53 -11.80
C THR A 139 -11.10 -3.81 -10.97
N MET A 140 -10.71 -3.13 -9.88
CA MET A 140 -11.62 -2.30 -9.08
C MET A 140 -12.28 -1.20 -9.92
N MET A 141 -11.51 -0.52 -10.79
CA MET A 141 -12.03 0.56 -11.65
C MET A 141 -12.91 0.06 -12.80
N ARG A 142 -12.67 -1.15 -13.32
CA ARG A 142 -13.52 -1.72 -14.38
C ARG A 142 -14.82 -2.31 -13.83
N GLN A 143 -14.76 -2.97 -12.68
CA GLN A 143 -15.91 -3.70 -12.13
C GLN A 143 -16.70 -2.89 -11.09
N GLY A 144 -16.10 -1.84 -10.55
CA GLY A 144 -16.77 -0.93 -9.63
C GLY A 144 -17.02 -1.52 -8.23
N PRO A 145 -17.90 -0.88 -7.45
CA PRO A 145 -18.24 -1.30 -6.08
C PRO A 145 -18.90 -2.69 -5.97
N ALA A 146 -19.30 -3.30 -7.08
CA ALA A 146 -19.88 -4.64 -7.08
C ALA A 146 -18.85 -5.72 -6.69
N THR A 147 -17.56 -5.53 -7.01
CA THR A 147 -16.52 -6.54 -6.78
C THR A 147 -15.64 -6.22 -5.58
N TYR A 148 -15.20 -4.97 -5.42
CA TYR A 148 -14.37 -4.54 -4.29
C TYR A 148 -14.99 -3.30 -3.67
N ASP A 149 -15.24 -3.34 -2.36
CA ASP A 149 -15.60 -2.16 -1.60
C ASP A 149 -14.35 -1.34 -1.24
N LEU A 150 -13.27 -2.05 -0.89
CA LEU A 150 -11.99 -1.51 -0.44
C LEU A 150 -10.84 -2.33 -1.03
N VAL A 151 -9.76 -1.66 -1.44
CA VAL A 151 -8.47 -2.29 -1.74
C VAL A 151 -7.36 -1.68 -0.89
N ILE A 152 -6.34 -2.47 -0.56
CA ILE A 152 -5.18 -2.02 0.23
C ILE A 152 -3.97 -1.95 -0.69
N LEU A 153 -3.64 -0.74 -1.15
CA LEU A 153 -2.62 -0.47 -2.16
C LEU A 153 -1.93 0.87 -1.87
N HIS A 154 -0.97 1.27 -2.69
CA HIS A 154 -0.26 2.53 -2.50
C HIS A 154 -1.05 3.73 -3.07
N GLU A 155 -1.01 4.88 -2.37
CA GLU A 155 -1.76 6.12 -2.62
C GLU A 155 -1.81 6.58 -4.08
N ALA A 156 -0.68 6.51 -4.80
CA ALA A 156 -0.55 6.98 -6.18
C ALA A 156 -1.62 6.36 -7.09
N LEU A 157 -2.00 5.10 -6.86
CA LEU A 157 -3.04 4.43 -7.64
C LEU A 157 -4.43 5.05 -7.42
N ALA A 158 -4.74 5.50 -6.20
CA ALA A 158 -5.99 6.21 -5.94
C ALA A 158 -6.02 7.56 -6.66
N ILE A 159 -4.91 8.31 -6.61
CA ILE A 159 -4.81 9.63 -7.27
C ILE A 159 -4.93 9.48 -8.78
N GLU A 160 -4.18 8.55 -9.39
CA GLU A 160 -4.19 8.28 -10.83
C GLU A 160 -5.60 7.91 -11.35
N ASN A 161 -6.38 7.19 -10.53
CA ASN A 161 -7.69 6.67 -10.93
C ASN A 161 -8.87 7.48 -10.35
N ALA A 162 -8.61 8.61 -9.67
CA ALA A 162 -9.64 9.40 -9.00
C ALA A 162 -10.75 9.86 -9.96
N GLN A 163 -10.36 10.35 -11.15
CA GLN A 163 -11.32 10.81 -12.15
C GLN A 163 -12.10 9.64 -12.78
N ILE A 164 -11.43 8.50 -13.01
CA ILE A 164 -12.06 7.29 -13.57
C ILE A 164 -13.18 6.79 -12.63
N ALA A 165 -12.93 6.80 -11.32
CA ALA A 165 -13.93 6.41 -10.32
C ALA A 165 -15.21 7.27 -10.42
N LEU A 166 -15.06 8.59 -10.52
CA LEU A 166 -16.18 9.51 -10.66
C LEU A 166 -16.89 9.36 -12.00
N ASP A 167 -16.15 9.37 -13.11
CA ASP A 167 -16.72 9.35 -14.47
C ASP A 167 -17.47 8.05 -14.78
N ARG A 168 -16.96 6.91 -14.30
CA ARG A 168 -17.56 5.59 -14.59
C ARG A 168 -18.61 5.16 -13.59
N HIS A 169 -18.39 5.42 -12.31
CA HIS A 169 -19.22 4.86 -11.24
C HIS A 169 -20.04 5.92 -10.50
N GLY A 170 -19.79 7.21 -10.74
CA GLY A 170 -20.47 8.31 -10.03
C GLY A 170 -20.13 8.40 -8.55
N VAL A 171 -19.15 7.61 -8.08
CA VAL A 171 -18.75 7.55 -6.67
C VAL A 171 -17.23 7.80 -6.60
N PRO A 172 -16.79 8.85 -5.88
CA PRO A 172 -15.36 9.12 -5.73
C PRO A 172 -14.70 8.11 -4.80
N LEU A 173 -13.37 8.05 -4.84
CA LEU A 173 -12.57 7.25 -3.92
C LEU A 173 -12.32 8.01 -2.60
N ARG A 174 -12.08 7.25 -1.54
CA ARG A 174 -11.61 7.69 -0.23
C ARG A 174 -10.28 6.99 0.05
N VAL A 175 -9.31 7.77 0.53
CA VAL A 175 -7.97 7.33 0.91
C VAL A 175 -7.84 7.49 2.42
N ILE A 176 -7.51 6.39 3.11
CA ILE A 176 -7.29 6.36 4.56
C ILE A 176 -5.94 5.70 4.82
N TYR A 177 -5.13 6.32 5.68
CA TYR A 177 -3.81 5.80 6.04
C TYR A 177 -3.87 4.90 7.28
N PRO A 178 -3.27 3.69 7.24
CA PRO A 178 -3.15 2.87 8.45
C PRO A 178 -2.26 3.55 9.49
N LYS A 179 -2.52 3.25 10.78
CA LYS A 179 -1.75 3.77 11.92
C LYS A 179 -0.24 3.50 11.76
N TYR A 180 0.10 2.28 11.36
CA TYR A 180 1.47 1.86 11.04
C TYR A 180 1.58 1.75 9.52
N ASN A 181 2.50 2.48 8.93
CA ASN A 181 2.57 2.66 7.49
C ASN A 181 4.02 2.60 6.99
N LEU A 182 4.18 2.52 5.68
CA LEU A 182 5.44 2.53 4.95
C LEU A 182 5.21 3.11 3.56
N TYR A 183 6.29 3.51 2.91
CA TYR A 183 6.27 3.94 1.52
C TYR A 183 6.57 2.76 0.59
N SER A 184 5.87 2.73 -0.53
CA SER A 184 6.35 2.08 -1.73
C SER A 184 7.45 2.98 -2.29
N GLU A 185 8.68 2.50 -2.21
CA GLU A 185 9.86 3.16 -2.76
C GLU A 185 10.09 2.67 -4.19
N HIS A 186 10.41 3.58 -5.09
CA HIS A 186 10.79 3.27 -6.47
C HIS A 186 12.29 3.56 -6.67
N PRO A 187 13.19 2.71 -6.16
CA PRO A 187 14.62 2.95 -6.25
C PRO A 187 15.16 2.73 -7.65
N MET A 188 16.09 3.60 -8.05
CA MET A 188 17.05 3.29 -9.10
C MET A 188 18.40 3.01 -8.42
N CYS A 189 18.96 1.83 -8.67
CA CYS A 189 20.30 1.44 -8.24
C CYS A 189 21.25 1.40 -9.41
N LEU A 190 22.52 1.73 -9.16
CA LEU A 190 23.59 1.54 -10.13
C LEU A 190 24.13 0.11 -10.01
N ILE A 191 24.32 -0.58 -11.13
CA ILE A 191 24.78 -1.97 -11.12
C ILE A 191 26.31 -2.02 -11.20
N ASP A 192 26.95 -2.64 -10.21
CA ASP A 192 28.38 -2.92 -10.24
C ASP A 192 28.66 -4.28 -10.88
N HIS A 193 28.87 -4.28 -12.20
CA HIS A 193 29.21 -5.49 -12.94
C HIS A 193 30.41 -5.27 -13.87
N PRO A 194 31.43 -6.16 -13.89
CA PRO A 194 32.65 -5.97 -14.68
C PRO A 194 32.44 -5.72 -16.18
N SER A 195 31.34 -6.21 -16.75
CA SER A 195 31.03 -6.01 -18.17
C SER A 195 30.62 -4.58 -18.55
N PHE A 196 30.36 -3.68 -17.58
CA PHE A 196 30.04 -2.29 -17.87
C PHE A 196 31.29 -1.42 -18.02
N THR A 197 31.38 -0.75 -19.16
CA THR A 197 32.43 0.24 -19.46
C THR A 197 32.35 1.45 -18.52
N PRO A 198 33.46 2.20 -18.33
CA PRO A 198 33.43 3.45 -17.57
C PRO A 198 32.36 4.44 -18.07
N GLN A 199 32.18 4.55 -19.39
CA GLN A 199 31.20 5.44 -20.01
C GLN A 199 29.76 5.04 -19.69
N GLN A 200 29.45 3.75 -19.67
CA GLN A 200 28.12 3.26 -19.29
C GLN A 200 27.81 3.53 -17.82
N ARG A 201 28.80 3.40 -16.94
CA ARG A 201 28.64 3.71 -15.51
C ARG A 201 28.39 5.20 -15.30
N GLU A 202 29.12 6.05 -16.01
CA GLU A 202 28.90 7.49 -15.98
C GLU A 202 27.52 7.86 -16.54
N ALA A 203 27.10 7.29 -17.66
CA ALA A 203 25.77 7.51 -18.23
C ALA A 203 24.66 7.08 -17.26
N ALA A 204 24.80 5.93 -16.59
CA ALA A 204 23.83 5.47 -15.60
C ALA A 204 23.74 6.43 -14.40
N LYS A 205 24.88 6.97 -13.95
CA LYS A 205 24.93 7.99 -12.89
C LYS A 205 24.24 9.28 -13.33
N LEU A 206 24.58 9.80 -14.50
CA LEU A 206 23.94 11.00 -15.07
C LEU A 206 22.43 10.83 -15.21
N TYR A 207 21.96 9.65 -15.60
CA TYR A 207 20.53 9.36 -15.69
C TYR A 207 19.86 9.31 -14.31
N GLN A 208 20.49 8.66 -13.32
CA GLN A 208 19.97 8.65 -11.94
C GLN A 208 19.89 10.08 -11.37
N ASP A 209 20.92 10.89 -11.58
CA ASP A 209 20.97 12.27 -11.11
C ASP A 209 19.94 13.15 -11.86
N PHE A 210 19.68 12.88 -13.15
CA PHE A 210 18.59 13.52 -13.89
C PHE A 210 17.20 13.18 -13.30
N LEU A 211 16.93 11.91 -12.98
CA LEU A 211 15.64 11.51 -12.37
C LEU A 211 15.42 12.12 -10.97
N LEU A 212 16.51 12.47 -10.29
CA LEU A 212 16.50 13.15 -8.99
C LEU A 212 16.60 14.68 -9.10
N SER A 213 16.70 15.22 -10.32
CA SER A 213 16.61 16.66 -10.53
C SER A 213 15.29 17.20 -10.01
N ARG A 214 15.30 18.45 -9.56
CA ARG A 214 14.11 19.10 -9.01
C ARG A 214 12.96 19.05 -10.01
N GLU A 215 13.22 19.27 -11.29
CA GLU A 215 12.24 19.27 -12.36
C GLU A 215 11.53 17.91 -12.48
N MET A 216 12.29 16.80 -12.39
CA MET A 216 11.71 15.45 -12.46
C MET A 216 10.96 15.07 -11.18
N GLN A 217 11.46 15.49 -10.02
CA GLN A 217 10.77 15.34 -8.74
C GLN A 217 9.46 16.14 -8.74
N GLU A 218 9.46 17.34 -9.32
CA GLU A 218 8.26 18.16 -9.48
C GLU A 218 7.24 17.54 -10.44
N LEU A 219 7.71 16.89 -11.52
CA LEU A 219 6.87 16.15 -12.46
C LEU A 219 6.22 14.90 -11.85
N ALA A 220 6.91 14.20 -10.94
CA ALA A 220 6.38 13.02 -10.26
C ALA A 220 5.00 13.26 -9.61
N ARG A 221 4.79 14.49 -9.09
CA ARG A 221 3.51 14.91 -8.48
C ARG A 221 2.33 14.82 -9.44
N VAL A 222 2.57 15.07 -10.74
CA VAL A 222 1.56 14.97 -11.80
C VAL A 222 0.99 13.56 -11.91
N TYR A 223 1.83 12.56 -11.63
CA TYR A 223 1.47 11.14 -11.67
C TYR A 223 1.04 10.60 -10.30
N GLY A 224 0.71 11.46 -9.34
CA GLY A 224 0.24 11.06 -8.02
C GLY A 224 1.32 10.51 -7.09
N TYR A 225 2.59 10.65 -7.44
CA TYR A 225 3.71 10.24 -6.61
C TYR A 225 4.25 11.37 -5.75
N ARG A 226 4.73 11.04 -4.56
CA ARG A 226 5.47 11.97 -3.70
C ARG A 226 6.94 11.97 -4.13
N PRO A 227 7.58 13.15 -4.25
CA PRO A 227 9.03 13.24 -4.45
C PRO A 227 9.80 12.52 -3.34
N SER A 228 10.94 11.90 -3.68
CA SER A 228 11.90 11.44 -2.67
C SER A 228 12.71 12.60 -2.08
N ASP A 229 12.89 13.68 -2.84
CA ASP A 229 13.41 14.94 -2.32
C ASP A 229 12.34 15.69 -1.50
N THR A 230 12.43 15.56 -0.17
CA THR A 230 11.51 16.22 0.77
C THR A 230 11.52 17.75 0.72
N SER A 231 12.51 18.37 0.07
CA SER A 231 12.52 19.82 -0.17
C SER A 231 11.54 20.25 -1.28
N VAL A 232 11.01 19.30 -2.06
CA VAL A 232 9.98 19.52 -3.06
C VAL A 232 8.59 19.32 -2.42
N PRO A 233 7.85 20.40 -2.12
CA PRO A 233 6.54 20.28 -1.49
C PRO A 233 5.49 19.71 -2.46
N ILE A 234 4.58 18.90 -1.93
CA ILE A 234 3.48 18.30 -2.71
C ILE A 234 2.20 19.15 -2.69
N PHE A 235 1.88 19.83 -1.59
CA PHE A 235 0.68 20.68 -1.48
C PHE A 235 0.99 22.13 -1.86
N VAL A 236 1.24 22.35 -3.15
CA VAL A 236 1.46 23.69 -3.73
C VAL A 236 0.47 23.97 -4.85
N GLU A 237 0.32 25.23 -5.22
CA GLU A 237 -0.47 25.63 -6.37
C GLU A 237 -0.02 24.90 -7.65
N GLY A 238 -0.99 24.43 -8.45
CA GLY A 238 -0.73 23.64 -9.67
C GLY A 238 -0.37 22.17 -9.45
N SER A 239 -0.13 21.72 -8.21
CA SER A 239 0.07 20.30 -7.91
C SER A 239 -1.27 19.55 -7.82
N PRO A 240 -1.42 18.35 -8.42
CA PRO A 240 -2.65 17.54 -8.26
C PRO A 240 -2.96 17.20 -6.80
N PHE A 241 -1.94 17.09 -5.95
CA PHE A 241 -2.14 16.88 -4.51
C PHE A 241 -2.93 18.03 -3.87
N ASN A 242 -2.87 19.23 -4.42
CA ASN A 242 -3.61 20.39 -3.91
C ASN A 242 -4.97 20.60 -4.60
N ASP A 243 -5.35 19.73 -5.54
CA ASP A 243 -6.67 19.76 -6.15
C ASP A 243 -7.75 19.49 -5.08
N PRO A 244 -8.84 20.30 -5.01
CA PRO A 244 -9.88 20.11 -4.00
C PRO A 244 -10.53 18.73 -4.00
N ALA A 245 -10.72 18.10 -5.17
CA ALA A 245 -11.29 16.77 -5.27
C ALA A 245 -10.32 15.72 -4.72
N ILE A 246 -9.02 15.81 -5.06
CA ILE A 246 -7.98 14.94 -4.48
C ILE A 246 -7.87 15.13 -2.96
N ARG A 247 -7.90 16.37 -2.47
CA ARG A 247 -7.90 16.66 -1.03
C ARG A 247 -9.13 16.06 -0.33
N ALA A 248 -10.30 16.13 -0.95
CA ALA A 248 -11.54 15.55 -0.43
C ALA A 248 -11.47 14.01 -0.33
N MET A 249 -10.63 13.35 -1.13
CA MET A 249 -10.38 11.91 -0.99
C MET A 249 -9.72 11.56 0.35
N GLY A 250 -8.95 12.46 0.97
CA GLY A 250 -8.22 12.21 2.22
C GLY A 250 -6.70 12.20 2.10
N VAL A 251 -6.18 12.47 0.91
CA VAL A 251 -4.75 12.66 0.66
C VAL A 251 -4.19 13.76 1.58
N SER A 252 -3.18 13.41 2.39
CA SER A 252 -2.64 14.30 3.43
C SER A 252 -1.15 14.04 3.71
N ASN A 253 -0.51 14.94 4.46
CA ASN A 253 0.85 14.70 4.99
C ASN A 253 0.88 13.74 6.19
N GLN A 254 -0.26 13.50 6.83
CA GLN A 254 -0.38 12.61 7.98
C GLN A 254 -0.70 11.20 7.50
N ILE A 255 0.34 10.44 7.16
CA ILE A 255 0.22 9.10 6.61
C ILE A 255 0.31 7.99 7.66
N GLY A 256 0.23 8.33 8.95
CA GLY A 256 0.51 7.40 10.05
C GLY A 256 1.99 7.36 10.43
N GLN A 257 2.39 6.32 11.17
CA GLN A 257 3.75 6.15 11.70
C GLN A 257 4.55 5.22 10.79
N THR A 258 5.68 5.71 10.27
CA THR A 258 6.57 4.92 9.41
C THR A 258 7.23 3.79 10.19
N LEU A 259 7.08 2.55 9.70
CA LEU A 259 7.69 1.37 10.29
C LEU A 259 9.16 1.20 9.93
N VAL A 260 9.89 0.47 10.78
CA VAL A 260 11.26 0.03 10.53
C VAL A 260 11.19 -1.36 9.89
N GLN A 261 11.72 -1.50 8.68
CA GLN A 261 11.78 -2.80 8.00
C GLN A 261 12.78 -3.73 8.70
N PRO A 262 12.41 -5.00 8.95
CA PRO A 262 13.32 -5.97 9.54
C PRO A 262 14.31 -6.50 8.49
N ASP A 263 15.29 -7.28 8.94
CA ASP A 263 16.25 -7.90 8.03
C ASP A 263 15.61 -8.92 7.06
N GLY A 264 16.36 -9.28 6.01
CA GLY A 264 15.88 -10.20 4.99
C GLY A 264 15.52 -11.60 5.49
N ASN A 265 16.08 -12.07 6.60
CA ASN A 265 15.71 -13.37 7.17
C ASN A 265 14.34 -13.30 7.85
N THR A 266 14.10 -12.22 8.60
CA THR A 266 12.81 -11.95 9.24
C THR A 266 11.71 -11.73 8.20
N LEU A 267 11.99 -11.01 7.10
CA LEU A 267 11.03 -10.86 6.00
C LEU A 267 10.66 -12.19 5.33
N LYS A 268 11.64 -13.07 5.09
CA LYS A 268 11.38 -14.41 4.56
C LYS A 268 10.52 -15.25 5.51
N GLN A 269 10.77 -15.13 6.82
CA GLN A 269 9.95 -15.81 7.82
C GLN A 269 8.51 -15.28 7.84
N LEU A 270 8.33 -13.96 7.76
CA LEU A 270 7.02 -13.32 7.67
C LEU A 270 6.20 -13.86 6.48
N LEU A 271 6.80 -13.88 5.28
CA LEU A 271 6.16 -14.43 4.08
C LEU A 271 5.83 -15.92 4.23
N THR A 272 6.73 -16.70 4.85
CA THR A 272 6.51 -18.12 5.11
C THR A 272 5.29 -18.36 6.02
N ILE A 273 5.15 -17.57 7.08
CA ILE A 273 4.01 -17.67 8.01
C ILE A 273 2.72 -17.26 7.31
N TRP A 274 2.74 -16.15 6.56
CA TRP A 274 1.58 -15.71 5.80
C TRP A 274 1.09 -16.79 4.82
N ASN A 275 2.00 -17.41 4.07
CA ASN A 275 1.67 -18.47 3.12
C ASN A 275 1.05 -19.70 3.79
N ARG A 276 1.41 -20.01 5.04
CA ARG A 276 0.78 -21.08 5.83
C ARG A 276 -0.57 -20.66 6.43
N ALA A 277 -0.77 -19.37 6.67
CA ALA A 277 -2.00 -18.84 7.24
C ALA A 277 -3.15 -18.79 6.21
N ILE A 278 -2.82 -18.64 4.92
CA ILE A 278 -3.78 -18.53 3.81
C ILE A 278 -4.10 -19.87 3.12
N GLN A 279 -3.43 -20.96 3.49
CA GLN A 279 -3.78 -22.34 3.10
C GLN A 279 -4.91 -22.87 3.98
#